data_AF-A0A6P1U5I7-F1
#
_entry.id   AF-A0A6P1U5I7-F1
#
_cell.length_a   1.000
_cell.length_b   1.000
_cell.length_c   1.000
_cell.angle_alpha   90.00
_cell.angle_beta   90.00
_cell.angle_gamma   90.00
#
_symmetry.space_group_name_H-M   'P 1'
#
loop_
_entity.id
_entity.type
_entity.pdbx_description
1 polymer ?
#
loop_
_entity_poly.entity_id
_entity_poly.type
_entity_poly.pdbx_seq_one_letter_code
_entity_poly.pdbx_strand_id
1 'polypeptide(L)'
;MAELTQEKVNEMFAEVRAEWDKRVSESGRSEKMFIAMDSTGFVAVFLYQYQRVKEYVESRGLVMPELVKGLKVSYTSQPSEAASA
;
A
#
# COMPACT_ATOMS: atom_id res chain seq x y z
N MET A 1 -11.33 -6.30 -21.93
CA MET A 1 -10.51 -5.76 -20.82
C MET A 1 -11.02 -4.36 -20.58
N ALA A 2 -11.64 -4.07 -19.43
CA ALA A 2 -12.06 -2.71 -19.13
C ALA A 2 -10.81 -1.81 -19.14
N GLU A 3 -10.89 -0.67 -19.82
CA GLU A 3 -9.79 0.27 -19.88
C GLU A 3 -9.57 0.87 -18.49
N LEU A 4 -8.32 0.87 -18.02
CA LEU A 4 -7.97 1.50 -16.76
C LEU A 4 -7.89 3.01 -17.00
N THR A 5 -8.82 3.76 -16.42
CA THR A 5 -8.88 5.22 -16.52
C THR A 5 -8.52 5.88 -15.18
N GLN A 6 -8.21 7.17 -15.19
CA GLN A 6 -7.94 7.93 -13.96
C GLN A 6 -9.16 7.95 -13.02
N GLU A 7 -10.37 8.05 -13.58
CA GLU A 7 -11.61 7.97 -12.82
C GLU A 7 -11.72 6.63 -12.10
N LYS A 8 -11.43 5.52 -12.80
CA LYS A 8 -11.48 4.20 -12.18
C LYS A 8 -10.41 4.01 -11.10
N VAL A 9 -9.22 4.57 -11.30
CA VAL A 9 -8.17 4.61 -10.28
C VAL A 9 -8.62 5.37 -9.04
N ASN A 10 -9.27 6.52 -9.22
CA ASN A 10 -9.77 7.32 -8.10
C ASN A 10 -10.88 6.60 -7.32
N GLU A 11 -11.82 5.93 -8.01
CA GLU A 11 -12.84 5.09 -7.38
C GLU A 11 -12.21 3.97 -6.54
N MET A 12 -11.29 3.20 -7.15
CA MET A 12 -10.61 2.11 -6.44
C MET A 12 -9.80 2.63 -5.26
N PHE A 13 -9.15 3.79 -5.40
CA PHE A 13 -8.44 4.41 -4.30
C PHE A 13 -9.37 4.77 -3.15
N ALA A 14 -10.56 5.32 -3.43
CA ALA A 14 -11.54 5.65 -2.39
C ALA A 14 -11.97 4.42 -1.60
N GLU A 15 -12.22 3.29 -2.29
CA GLU A 15 -12.56 2.01 -1.64
C GLU A 15 -11.40 1.51 -0.75
N VAL A 16 -10.18 1.51 -1.29
CA VAL A 16 -8.98 1.07 -0.56
C VAL A 16 -8.69 1.97 0.63
N ARG A 17 -8.83 3.30 0.49
CA ARG A 17 -8.64 4.26 1.57
C ARG A 17 -9.69 4.07 2.66
N ALA A 18 -10.94 3.79 2.31
CA ALA A 18 -12.00 3.52 3.27
C ALA A 18 -11.71 2.27 4.13
N GLU A 19 -11.24 1.17 3.52
CA GLU A 19 -10.84 -0.03 4.28
C GLU A 19 -9.63 0.27 5.18
N TRP A 20 -8.64 1.01 4.69
CA TRP A 20 -7.50 1.43 5.51
C TRP A 20 -7.95 2.27 6.72
N ASP A 21 -8.77 3.29 6.50
CA ASP A 21 -9.27 4.18 7.54
C ASP A 21 -10.12 3.41 8.57
N LYS A 22 -10.94 2.46 8.11
CA LYS A 22 -11.69 1.57 8.98
C LYS A 22 -10.77 0.77 9.89
N ARG A 23 -9.70 0.17 9.36
CA ARG A 23 -8.74 -0.62 10.16
C ARG A 23 -7.97 0.22 11.16
N VAL A 24 -7.56 1.42 10.78
CA VAL A 24 -6.94 2.39 11.69
C VAL A 24 -7.92 2.73 12.81
N SER A 25 -9.19 3.02 12.47
CA SER A 25 -10.24 3.33 13.45
C SER A 25 -10.51 2.17 14.41
N GLU A 26 -10.68 0.94 13.90
CA GLU A 26 -10.91 -0.28 14.69
C GLU A 26 -9.75 -0.60 15.62
N SER A 27 -8.52 -0.19 15.27
CA SER A 27 -7.35 -0.36 16.15
C SER A 27 -7.38 0.54 17.40
N GLY A 28 -8.20 1.61 17.39
CA GLY A 28 -8.22 2.63 18.44
C GLY A 28 -6.95 3.48 18.52
N ARG A 29 -6.11 3.46 17.48
CA ARG A 29 -4.79 4.11 17.44
C ARG A 29 -4.72 5.18 16.36
N SER A 30 -3.80 6.12 16.50
CA SER A 30 -3.41 6.99 15.38
C SER A 30 -2.79 6.16 14.25
N GLU A 31 -2.92 6.61 13.00
CA GLU A 31 -2.37 5.91 11.82
C GLU A 31 -0.88 5.54 11.97
N LYS A 32 -0.06 6.44 12.54
CA LYS A 32 1.37 6.17 12.82
C LYS A 32 1.58 5.05 13.83
N MET A 33 0.79 5.05 14.92
CA MET A 33 0.87 4.00 15.94
C MET A 33 0.32 2.67 15.42
N PHE A 34 -0.74 2.70 14.61
CA PHE A 34 -1.27 1.53 13.94
C PHE A 34 -0.21 0.87 13.06
N ILE A 35 0.49 1.66 12.24
CA ILE A 35 1.58 1.17 11.40
C ILE A 35 2.73 0.59 12.23
N ALA A 36 3.16 1.29 13.28
CA ALA A 36 4.33 0.90 14.07
C ALA A 36 4.07 -0.31 14.98
N MET A 37 2.81 -0.53 15.38
CA MET A 37 2.44 -1.54 16.38
C MET A 37 1.64 -2.70 15.79
N ASP A 38 1.46 -2.75 14.46
CA ASP A 38 0.79 -3.87 13.82
C ASP A 38 1.61 -5.16 13.99
N SER A 39 1.08 -6.07 14.79
CA SER A 39 1.64 -7.41 15.00
C SER A 39 0.97 -8.47 14.13
N THR A 40 -0.06 -8.11 13.37
CA THR A 40 -0.83 -9.06 12.55
C THR A 40 -0.22 -9.26 11.16
N GLY A 41 0.70 -8.39 10.76
CA GLY A 41 1.29 -8.37 9.42
C GLY A 41 0.36 -7.75 8.37
N PHE A 42 -0.84 -7.31 8.76
CA PHE A 42 -1.80 -6.64 7.90
C PHE A 42 -1.19 -5.40 7.25
N VAL A 43 -0.56 -4.52 8.03
CA VAL A 43 0.00 -3.25 7.53
C VAL A 43 1.06 -3.52 6.47
N ALA A 44 1.97 -4.45 6.74
CA ALA A 44 3.03 -4.80 5.81
C ALA A 44 2.47 -5.33 4.48
N VAL A 45 1.53 -6.28 4.54
CA VAL A 45 0.91 -6.86 3.34
C VAL A 45 0.05 -5.84 2.59
N PHE A 46 -0.73 -5.03 3.30
CA PHE A 46 -1.61 -4.04 2.70
C PHE A 46 -0.82 -2.97 1.95
N LEU A 47 0.19 -2.39 2.60
CA LEU A 47 1.06 -1.39 2.00
C LEU A 47 1.89 -1.97 0.85
N TYR A 48 2.32 -3.23 0.97
CA TYR A 48 3.01 -3.95 -0.11
C TYR A 48 2.14 -4.05 -1.37
N GLN A 49 0.90 -4.51 -1.23
CA GLN A 49 0.00 -4.63 -2.39
C GLN A 49 -0.37 -3.27 -2.96
N TYR A 50 -0.60 -2.28 -2.09
CA TYR A 50 -0.87 -0.91 -2.52
C TYR A 50 0.26 -0.36 -3.39
N GLN A 51 1.51 -0.52 -2.96
CA GLN A 51 2.67 -0.02 -3.68
C GLN A 51 2.86 -0.71 -5.04
N ARG A 52 2.61 -2.02 -5.14
CA ARG A 52 2.61 -2.74 -6.43
C ARG A 52 1.54 -2.25 -7.39
N VAL A 53 0.33 -2.01 -6.89
CA VAL A 53 -0.77 -1.46 -7.70
C VAL A 53 -0.44 -0.04 -8.13
N LYS A 54 0.12 0.77 -7.23
CA LYS A 54 0.61 2.12 -7.53
C LYS A 54 1.61 2.12 -8.68
N GLU A 55 2.65 1.29 -8.61
CA GLU A 55 3.66 1.18 -9.67
C GLU A 55 3.04 0.76 -11.00
N TYR A 56 2.10 -0.19 -10.98
CA TYR A 56 1.39 -0.60 -12.19
C TYR A 56 0.52 0.51 -12.79
N VAL A 57 -0.24 1.24 -11.97
CA VAL A 57 -1.06 2.38 -12.39
C VAL A 57 -0.17 3.48 -12.97
N GLU A 58 0.93 3.81 -12.30
CA GLU A 58 1.87 4.85 -12.72
C GLU A 58 2.63 4.47 -14.00
N SER A 59 2.96 3.19 -14.20
CA SER A 59 3.56 2.70 -15.45
C SER A 59 2.66 2.90 -16.68
N ARG A 60 1.36 3.12 -16.47
CA ARG A 60 0.37 3.39 -17.52
C ARG A 60 0.12 4.88 -17.76
N GLY A 61 0.90 5.75 -17.12
CA GLY A 61 0.77 7.21 -17.21
C GLY A 61 -0.39 7.78 -16.39
N LEU A 62 -0.98 6.97 -15.49
CA LEU A 62 -2.02 7.41 -14.55
C LEU A 62 -1.38 7.77 -13.21
N VAL A 63 -2.12 8.46 -12.35
CA VAL A 63 -1.64 8.86 -11.03
C VAL A 63 -2.37 8.05 -9.97
N MET A 64 -1.63 7.28 -9.17
CA MET A 64 -2.16 6.68 -7.95
C MET A 64 -1.94 7.65 -6.78
N PRO A 65 -2.98 8.01 -6.01
CA PRO A 65 -2.83 8.87 -4.84
C PRO A 65 -1.86 8.30 -3.80
N GLU A 66 -1.53 9.07 -2.76
CA GLU A 66 -0.77 8.55 -1.62
C GLU A 66 -1.71 7.99 -0.57
N LEU A 67 -1.51 6.72 -0.17
CA LEU A 67 -2.27 6.14 0.92
C LEU A 67 -1.82 6.69 2.27
N VAL A 68 -0.51 6.71 2.57
CA VAL A 68 0.02 7.23 3.84
C VAL A 68 1.02 8.34 3.53
N LYS A 69 0.73 9.56 4.00
CA LYS A 69 1.61 10.72 3.75
C LYS A 69 2.98 10.51 4.38
N GLY A 70 4.03 10.67 3.57
CA GLY A 70 5.42 10.63 4.03
C GLY A 70 5.98 9.25 4.34
N LEU A 71 5.24 8.17 4.03
CA LEU A 71 5.75 6.81 4.13
C LEU A 71 6.32 6.38 2.78
N LYS A 72 7.65 6.32 2.64
CA LYS A 72 8.31 5.67 1.51
C LYS A 72 8.54 4.19 1.84
N VAL A 73 7.67 3.32 1.33
CA VAL A 73 7.91 1.88 1.37
C VAL A 73 9.02 1.58 0.36
N SER A 74 10.22 1.33 0.86
CA SER A 74 11.40 1.02 0.05
C SER A 74 11.63 -0.48 0.09
N TYR A 75 11.69 -1.12 -1.07
CA TYR A 75 12.02 -2.54 -1.18
C TYR A 75 13.54 -2.71 -1.13
N THR A 76 14.07 -3.32 -0.07
CA THR A 76 15.27 -4.13 -0.22
C THR A 76 14.82 -5.53 -0.54
N SER A 77 14.92 -5.92 -1.82
CA SER A 77 15.06 -7.33 -2.15
C SER A 77 16.32 -7.80 -1.42
N GLN A 78 16.19 -8.41 -0.24
CA GLN A 78 17.29 -9.20 0.28
C GLN A 78 17.57 -10.27 -0.78
N PRO A 79 18.75 -10.31 -1.42
CA PRO A 79 19.17 -11.56 -2.00
C PRO A 79 19.18 -12.56 -0.85
N SER A 80 18.41 -13.63 -1.02
CA SER A 80 18.57 -14.84 -0.21
C SER A 80 20.03 -15.26 -0.33
N GLU A 81 20.85 -14.91 0.67
CA GLU A 81 22.21 -15.42 0.80
C GLU A 81 22.10 -16.87 1.27
N ALA A 82 21.78 -17.74 0.31
CA ALA A 82 21.87 -19.18 0.39
C ALA A 82 22.67 -19.63 -0.83
N ALA A 83 23.98 -19.38 -0.81
CA ALA A 83 24.98 -20.22 -1.46
C ALA A 83 26.39 -19.71 -1.13
N SER A 84 27.22 -20.64 -0.65
CA SER A 84 28.69 -20.58 -0.56
C SER A 84 29.30 -20.10 0.76
N ALA A 85 29.36 -21.03 1.72
CA ALA A 85 30.61 -21.42 2.39
C ALA A 85 30.55 -22.91 2.76
#